data_AF-A9L2V5-F1
#
_entry.id   AF-A9L2V5-F1
#
_cell.length_a   1.000
_cell.length_b   1.000
_cell.length_c   1.000
_cell.angle_alpha   90.00
_cell.angle_beta   90.00
_cell.angle_gamma   90.00
#
_symmetry.space_group_name_H-M   'P 1'
#
loop_
_entity.id
_entity.type
_entity.pdbx_description
1 polymer ?
#
loop_
_entity_poly.entity_id
_entity_poly.type
_entity_poly.pdbx_seq_one_letter_code
_entity_poly.pdbx_strand_id
1 'polypeptide(L)'
;MIKELNMNKAVKKMLATHEHLVHSEGVTVVSHMQREKAEWVQHTVMIEDCDVPFKFRRVKKYRNLQGQKINVIYYPETETVAGFEIEIMQVVRIKRF
;
A
#
# COMPACT_ATOMS: atom_id res chain seq x y z
N MET A 1 14.65 4.17 22.46
CA MET A 1 13.29 3.99 23.01
C MET A 1 12.30 4.41 21.94
N ILE A 2 11.69 3.45 21.24
CA ILE A 2 10.60 3.73 20.29
C ILE A 2 9.32 3.38 21.02
N LYS A 3 8.46 4.39 21.24
CA LYS A 3 7.17 4.25 21.91
C LYS A 3 6.29 3.28 21.11
N GLU A 4 5.89 2.17 21.73
CA GLU A 4 4.77 1.36 21.25
C GLU A 4 3.50 2.21 21.24
N LEU A 5 3.08 2.66 20.06
CA LEU A 5 1.72 3.16 19.88
C LEU A 5 0.76 1.97 19.81
N ASN A 6 -0.36 2.12 20.51
CA ASN A 6 -1.40 1.13 20.76
C ASN A 6 -1.96 0.52 19.45
N MET A 7 -1.39 -0.62 19.04
CA MET A 7 -1.75 -1.38 17.83
C MET A 7 -3.13 -2.03 17.99
N ASN A 8 -4.05 -1.77 17.05
CA ASN A 8 -5.40 -2.33 17.07
C ASN A 8 -5.38 -3.88 17.06
N LYS A 9 -6.17 -4.52 17.94
CA LYS A 9 -6.26 -5.99 18.10
C LYS A 9 -6.55 -6.73 16.79
N ALA A 10 -7.28 -6.12 15.85
CA ALA A 10 -7.54 -6.68 14.53
C ALA A 10 -6.29 -6.74 13.65
N VAL A 11 -5.43 -5.71 13.71
CA VAL A 11 -4.16 -5.66 12.99
C VAL A 11 -3.19 -6.70 13.57
N LYS A 12 -3.12 -6.83 14.89
CA LYS A 12 -2.28 -7.84 15.55
C LYS A 12 -2.68 -9.28 15.17
N LYS A 13 -3.97 -9.57 15.05
CA LYS A 13 -4.46 -10.90 14.61
C LYS A 13 -4.13 -11.17 13.14
N MET A 14 -4.20 -10.16 12.29
CA MET A 14 -3.86 -10.26 10.86
C MET A 14 -2.35 -10.50 10.66
N LEU A 15 -1.50 -9.76 11.38
CA LEU A 15 -0.03 -9.94 11.36
C LEU A 15 0.39 -11.34 11.87
N ALA A 16 -0.33 -11.89 12.86
CA ALA A 16 -0.04 -13.23 13.40
C ALA A 16 -0.41 -14.39 12.44
N THR A 17 -1.12 -14.11 11.34
CA THR A 17 -1.58 -15.13 10.39
C THR A 17 -0.80 -15.10 9.06
N HIS A 18 0.02 -14.07 8.83
CA HIS A 18 0.74 -13.87 7.58
C HIS A 18 2.15 -13.30 7.84
N GLU A 19 3.18 -14.13 7.67
CA GLU A 19 4.57 -13.83 8.06
C GLU A 19 5.21 -12.62 7.34
N HIS A 20 4.66 -12.17 6.21
CA HIS A 20 5.23 -11.11 5.38
C HIS A 20 4.40 -9.83 5.32
N LEU A 21 3.41 -9.69 6.21
CA LEU A 21 2.53 -8.52 6.25
C LEU A 21 3.26 -7.33 6.91
N VAL A 22 3.47 -6.26 6.14
CA VAL A 22 4.16 -5.07 6.59
C VAL A 22 3.18 -3.95 6.89
N HIS A 23 3.45 -3.17 7.94
CA HIS A 23 2.69 -1.97 8.29
C HIS A 23 3.62 -0.76 8.32
N SER A 24 3.28 0.28 7.57
CA SER A 24 3.97 1.57 7.57
C SER A 24 3.00 2.67 7.95
N GLU A 25 3.42 3.55 8.86
CA GLU A 25 2.59 4.61 9.41
C GLU A 25 3.14 5.99 9.05
N GLY A 26 2.25 6.93 8.73
CA GLY A 26 2.59 8.34 8.54
C GLY A 26 3.50 8.64 7.34
N VAL A 27 3.62 7.71 6.39
CA VAL A 27 4.47 7.87 5.18
C VAL A 27 3.84 8.84 4.20
N THR A 28 4.65 9.69 3.58
CA THR A 28 4.19 10.70 2.61
C THR A 28 4.07 10.09 1.22
N VAL A 29 2.95 10.34 0.54
CA VAL A 29 2.74 9.93 -0.85
C VAL A 29 3.30 10.97 -1.81
N VAL A 30 4.23 10.56 -2.68
CA VAL A 30 4.82 11.44 -3.72
C VAL A 30 4.04 11.41 -5.04
N SER A 31 3.34 10.30 -5.34
CA SER A 31 2.45 10.21 -6.50
C SER A 31 1.32 9.21 -6.29
N HIS A 32 0.17 9.45 -6.92
CA HIS A 32 -0.96 8.52 -6.94
C HIS A 32 -1.60 8.49 -8.33
N MET A 33 -1.34 7.43 -9.08
CA MET A 33 -1.93 7.18 -10.40
C MET A 33 -3.14 6.25 -10.29
N GLN A 34 -4.19 6.54 -11.05
CA GLN A 34 -5.42 5.74 -11.11
C GLN A 34 -5.73 5.42 -12.57
N ARG A 35 -5.74 4.13 -12.94
CA ARG A 35 -6.01 3.66 -14.30
C ARG A 35 -7.22 2.74 -14.31
N GLU A 36 -8.22 3.07 -15.12
CA GLU A 36 -9.37 2.21 -15.36
C GLU A 36 -8.94 0.95 -16.14
N LYS A 37 -9.41 -0.21 -15.70
CA LYS A 37 -9.16 -1.52 -16.30
C LYS A 37 -10.42 -2.37 -16.12
N ALA A 38 -11.27 -2.35 -17.15
CA ALA A 38 -12.62 -2.93 -17.10
C ALA A 38 -13.41 -2.34 -15.92
N GLU A 39 -13.93 -3.18 -15.04
CA GLU A 39 -14.71 -2.78 -13.84
C GLU A 39 -13.85 -2.29 -12.66
N TRP A 40 -12.53 -2.39 -12.77
CA TRP A 40 -11.59 -2.02 -11.71
C TRP A 40 -10.83 -0.75 -12.04
N VAL A 41 -10.52 0.03 -11.02
CA VAL A 41 -9.50 1.08 -11.04
C VAL A 41 -8.26 0.53 -10.36
N GLN A 42 -7.17 0.44 -11.11
CA GLN A 42 -5.86 0.12 -10.56
C GLN A 42 -5.23 1.41 -10.02
N HIS A 43 -4.89 1.37 -8.74
CA HIS A 43 -4.20 2.43 -8.03
C HIS A 43 -2.73 2.08 -7.90
N THR A 44 -1.86 3.05 -8.18
CA THR A 44 -0.43 2.96 -7.93
C THR A 44 0.00 4.17 -7.13
N VAL A 45 0.57 3.91 -5.97
CA VAL A 45 1.02 4.92 -5.01
C VAL A 45 2.53 4.78 -4.87
N MET A 46 3.25 5.90 -4.96
CA MET A 46 4.66 5.98 -4.58
C MET A 46 4.76 6.76 -3.28
N ILE A 47 5.68 6.36 -2.39
CA ILE A 47 5.94 7.07 -1.13
C ILE A 47 7.36 7.63 -1.12
N GLU A 48 7.63 8.57 -0.22
CA GLU A 48 8.99 9.08 0.00
C GLU A 48 9.96 7.94 0.37
N ASP A 49 11.20 8.03 -0.12
CA ASP A 49 12.30 7.11 0.16
C ASP A 49 12.02 5.62 -0.17
N CYS A 50 11.12 5.35 -1.13
CA CYS A 50 10.83 4.00 -1.61
C CYS A 50 10.60 3.98 -3.13
N ASP A 51 11.41 3.19 -3.83
CA ASP A 51 11.34 3.05 -5.29
C ASP A 51 10.34 1.97 -5.75
N VAL A 52 9.72 1.26 -4.82
CA VAL A 52 8.78 0.16 -5.11
C VAL A 52 7.33 0.68 -5.10
N PRO A 53 6.54 0.41 -6.15
CA PRO A 53 5.16 0.88 -6.22
C PRO A 53 4.19 0.11 -5.33
N PHE A 54 3.32 0.85 -4.65
CA PHE A 54 2.22 0.32 -3.86
C PHE A 54 0.97 0.19 -4.74
N LYS A 55 0.49 -1.04 -4.94
CA LYS A 55 -0.63 -1.33 -5.85
C LYS A 55 -1.85 -1.86 -5.10
N PHE A 56 -3.03 -1.40 -5.52
CA PHE A 56 -4.31 -1.97 -5.12
C PHE A 56 -5.37 -1.73 -6.17
N ARG A 57 -6.48 -2.47 -6.09
CA ARG A 57 -7.66 -2.29 -6.95
C ARG A 57 -8.90 -1.92 -6.14
N ARG A 58 -9.74 -1.07 -6.73
CA ARG A 58 -11.08 -0.70 -6.23
C ARG A 58 -12.03 -0.57 -7.41
N VAL A 59 -13.32 -0.78 -7.21
CA VAL A 59 -14.33 -0.62 -8.27
C VAL A 59 -14.54 0.86 -8.63
N LYS A 60 -14.23 1.79 -7.71
CA LYS A 60 -14.38 3.24 -7.89
C LYS A 60 -13.05 3.94 -7.75
N LYS A 61 -12.92 5.09 -8.40
CA LYS A 61 -11.83 6.04 -8.16
C LYS A 61 -11.75 6.40 -6.68
N TYR A 62 -10.53 6.61 -6.22
CA TYR A 62 -10.22 6.96 -4.86
C TYR A 62 -9.84 8.44 -4.79
N ARG A 63 -9.93 9.03 -3.61
CA ARG A 63 -9.42 10.38 -3.40
C ARG A 63 -7.93 10.41 -3.77
N ASN A 64 -7.47 11.45 -4.47
CA ASN A 64 -6.05 11.60 -4.71
C ASN A 64 -5.31 11.69 -3.36
N LEU A 65 -4.19 10.97 -3.26
CA LEU A 65 -3.39 10.83 -2.05
C LEU A 65 -2.06 11.56 -2.15
N GLN A 66 -1.68 12.07 -3.33
CA GLN A 66 -0.44 12.83 -3.50
C GLN A 66 -0.33 13.99 -2.51
N GLY A 67 0.83 14.11 -1.87
CA GLY A 67 1.12 15.08 -0.81
C GLY A 67 0.55 14.74 0.56
N GLN A 68 -0.15 13.60 0.71
CA GLN A 68 -0.76 13.20 1.97
C GLN A 68 0.08 12.17 2.71
N LYS A 69 0.00 12.22 4.05
CA LYS A 69 0.44 11.13 4.90
C LYS A 69 -0.59 10.03 4.98
N ILE A 70 -0.15 8.78 4.93
CA ILE A 70 -0.99 7.59 4.97
C ILE A 70 -0.46 6.55 5.94
N ASN A 71 -1.36 5.71 6.45
CA ASN A 71 -1.04 4.41 6.99
C ASN A 71 -1.35 3.36 5.94
N VAL A 72 -0.41 2.46 5.69
CA VAL A 72 -0.51 1.43 4.65
C VAL A 72 -0.08 0.07 5.20
N ILE A 73 -0.89 -0.95 4.88
CA ILE A 73 -0.62 -2.36 5.20
C ILE A 73 -0.55 -3.12 3.87
N TYR A 74 0.52 -3.87 3.65
CA TYR A 74 0.86 -4.46 2.37
C TYR A 74 1.72 -5.72 2.51
N TYR A 75 1.83 -6.47 1.41
CA TYR A 75 2.82 -7.53 1.23
C TYR A 75 3.82 -7.11 0.15
N PRO A 76 5.13 -7.31 0.37
CA PRO A 76 6.10 -7.34 -0.71
C PRO A 76 5.79 -8.53 -1.62
N GLU A 77 5.74 -8.29 -2.93
CA GLU A 77 5.44 -9.29 -3.95
C GLU A 77 6.17 -8.96 -5.25
N THR A 78 6.27 -9.91 -6.16
CA THR A 78 6.79 -9.71 -7.51
C THR A 78 5.70 -9.97 -8.54
N GLU A 79 5.54 -9.07 -9.51
CA GLU A 79 4.67 -9.28 -10.67
C GLU A 79 5.47 -9.38 -11.96
N THR A 80 5.01 -10.20 -12.91
CA THR A 80 5.60 -10.26 -14.25
C THR A 80 4.95 -9.21 -15.16
N VAL A 81 5.75 -8.30 -15.71
CA VAL A 81 5.33 -7.30 -16.68
C VAL A 81 6.18 -7.44 -17.94
N ALA A 82 5.56 -7.76 -19.06
CA ALA A 82 6.25 -7.96 -20.35
C ALA A 82 7.44 -8.94 -20.28
N GLY A 83 7.34 -9.97 -19.42
CA GLY A 83 8.40 -10.96 -19.22
C GLY A 83 9.47 -10.57 -18.19
N PHE A 84 9.36 -9.38 -17.58
CA PHE A 84 10.26 -8.93 -16.50
C PHE A 84 9.59 -9.08 -15.14
N GLU A 85 10.33 -9.55 -14.15
CA GLU A 85 9.90 -9.53 -12.76
C GLU A 85 10.12 -8.14 -12.17
N ILE A 86 9.06 -7.58 -11.57
CA ILE A 86 9.08 -6.26 -10.94
C ILE A 86 8.55 -6.40 -9.53
N GLU A 87 9.29 -5.87 -8.57
CA GLU A 87 8.85 -5.78 -7.18
C GLU A 87 7.66 -4.81 -7.05
N ILE A 88 6.69 -5.18 -6.22
CA ILE A 88 5.53 -4.38 -5.88
C ILE A 88 5.22 -4.53 -4.39
N MET A 89 4.50 -3.55 -3.87
CA MET A 89 3.86 -3.63 -2.56
C MET A 89 2.36 -3.81 -2.76
N GLN A 90 1.87 -5.04 -2.59
CA GLN A 90 0.45 -5.36 -2.74
C GLN A 90 -0.33 -4.89 -1.52
N VAL A 91 -1.10 -3.81 -1.69
CA VAL A 91 -1.77 -3.12 -0.58
C VAL A 91 -3.07 -3.81 -0.19
N VAL A 92 -3.15 -4.18 1.09
CA VAL A 92 -4.36 -4.69 1.74
C VAL A 92 -5.21 -3.53 2.25
N ARG A 93 -4.57 -2.56 2.92
CA ARG A 93 -5.23 -1.40 3.52
C ARG A 93 -4.43 -0.13 3.32
N ILE A 94 -5.12 0.94 2.98
CA ILE A 94 -4.57 2.29 2.89
C ILE A 94 -5.57 3.27 3.48
N LYS A 95 -5.09 4.15 4.35
CA LYS A 95 -5.91 5.18 5.02
C LYS A 95 -5.08 6.45 5.14
N ARG A 96 -5.69 7.61 4.93
CA ARG A 96 -5.05 8.88 5.31
C ARG A 96 -4.79 8.89 6.82
N PHE A 97 -3.62 9.39 7.21
CA PHE A 97 -3.22 9.58 8.61
C PHE A 97 -4.21 10.51 9.31
#